data_AF-A0AAE9ZZJ4-F1
#
_entry.id   AF-A0AAE9ZZJ4-F1
#
_cell.length_a   1.000
_cell.length_b   1.000
_cell.length_c   1.000
_cell.angle_alpha   90.00
_cell.angle_beta   90.00
_cell.angle_gamma   90.00
#
_symmetry.space_group_name_H-M   'P 1'
#
loop_
_entity.id
_entity.type
_entity.pdbx_description
1 polymer ?
#
loop_
_entity_poly.entity_id
_entity_poly.type
_entity_poly.pdbx_seq_one_letter_code
_entity_poly.pdbx_strand_id
1 'polypeptide(L)'
;MIEQIIQSLLIIAATGLILLVLYQIAKMLGSLFVIGLIGFLAFTEVYGIYLFFTERYLYVEDLATNGILSFTTFYIIFNLLLVFGLVRKVVRSRMA
;
A
#
# COMPACT_ATOMS: atom_id res chain seq x y z
N MET A 1 28.75 -41.50 -12.50
CA MET A 1 27.60 -41.71 -11.58
C MET A 1 27.74 -40.90 -10.28
N ILE A 2 28.81 -41.05 -9.49
CA ILE A 2 28.99 -40.30 -8.22
C ILE A 2 29.04 -38.78 -8.41
N GLU A 3 29.78 -38.29 -9.41
CA GLU A 3 29.89 -36.87 -9.73
C GLU A 3 28.52 -36.22 -10.00
N GLN A 4 27.66 -36.91 -10.76
CA GLN A 4 26.31 -36.45 -11.07
C GLN A 4 25.39 -36.43 -9.83
N ILE A 5 25.60 -37.35 -8.88
CA ILE A 5 24.89 -37.38 -7.59
C ILE A 5 25.35 -36.20 -6.70
N ILE A 6 26.65 -35.91 -6.66
CA ILE A 6 27.18 -34.78 -5.89
C ILE A 6 26.69 -33.46 -6.50
N GLN A 7 26.73 -33.34 -7.82
CA GLN A 7 26.26 -32.15 -8.53
C GLN A 7 24.77 -31.89 -8.30
N SER A 8 23.93 -32.93 -8.34
CA SER A 8 22.49 -32.77 -8.07
C SER A 8 22.22 -32.36 -6.62
N LEU A 9 22.95 -32.91 -5.65
CA LEU A 9 22.89 -32.48 -4.25
C LEU A 9 23.29 -31.01 -4.08
N LEU A 10 24.37 -30.58 -4.73
CA LEU A 10 24.82 -29.18 -4.69
C LEU A 10 23.79 -28.23 -5.32
N ILE A 11 23.15 -28.62 -6.42
CA ILE A 11 22.08 -27.82 -7.04
C ILE A 11 20.89 -27.68 -6.09
N ILE A 12 20.44 -28.77 -5.47
CA ILE A 12 19.33 -28.73 -4.50
C ILE A 12 19.69 -27.82 -3.32
N ALA A 13 20.90 -27.94 -2.79
CA ALA A 13 21.37 -27.10 -1.69
C ALA A 13 21.43 -25.62 -2.09
N ALA A 14 21.98 -25.31 -3.26
CA ALA A 14 22.06 -23.95 -3.78
C ALA A 14 20.67 -23.34 -4.01
N THR A 15 19.74 -24.09 -4.62
CA THR A 15 18.35 -23.65 -4.80
C THR A 15 17.67 -23.41 -3.46
N GLY A 16 17.86 -24.31 -2.49
CA GLY A 16 17.33 -24.14 -1.13
C GLY A 16 17.83 -22.87 -0.45
N LEU A 17 19.14 -22.58 -0.57
CA LEU A 17 19.73 -21.35 -0.03
C LEU A 17 19.19 -20.09 -0.72
N ILE A 18 19.04 -20.10 -2.05
CA ILE A 18 18.42 -18.99 -2.79
C ILE A 18 17.00 -18.73 -2.30
N LEU A 19 16.19 -19.78 -2.17
CA LEU A 19 14.81 -19.65 -1.68
C LEU A 19 14.74 -19.12 -0.25
N LEU A 20 15.66 -19.54 0.63
CA LEU A 20 15.76 -19.00 1.99
C LEU A 20 16.07 -17.50 2.00
N VAL A 21 17.01 -17.06 1.17
CA VAL A 21 17.35 -15.63 1.04
C VAL A 21 16.15 -14.84 0.50
N LEU A 22 15.50 -15.33 -0.56
CA LEU A 22 14.31 -14.69 -1.13
C LEU A 22 13.17 -14.60 -0.11
N TYR A 23 12.96 -15.64 0.71
CA TYR A 23 11.97 -15.62 1.78
C TYR A 23 12.26 -14.52 2.80
N GLN A 24 13.52 -14.35 3.21
CA GLN A 24 13.90 -13.28 4.14
C GLN A 24 13.65 -11.89 3.54
N ILE A 25 14.02 -11.69 2.27
CA ILE A 25 13.77 -10.43 1.55
C ILE A 25 12.28 -10.15 1.47
N ALA A 26 11.46 -11.14 1.07
CA ALA A 26 10.02 -10.99 0.97
C ALA A 26 9.38 -10.65 2.33
N LYS A 27 9.85 -11.28 3.42
CA LYS A 27 9.40 -10.98 4.78
C LYS A 27 9.71 -9.53 5.18
N MET A 28 10.92 -9.04 4.90
CA MET A 28 11.31 -7.66 5.19
C MET A 28 10.51 -6.65 4.34
N LEU A 29 10.35 -6.94 3.05
CA LEU A 29 9.56 -6.11 2.14
C LEU A 29 8.09 -6.02 2.57
N GLY A 30 7.50 -7.12 3.06
CA GLY A 30 6.14 -7.11 3.58
C GLY A 30 5.97 -6.11 4.74
N SER A 31 6.90 -6.07 5.68
CA SER A 31 6.87 -5.11 6.78
C SER A 31 7.03 -3.67 6.30
N LEU A 32 7.99 -3.42 5.39
CA LEU A 32 8.22 -2.10 4.83
C LEU A 32 7.01 -1.62 4.02
N PHE A 33 6.36 -2.52 3.28
CA PHE A 33 5.15 -2.23 2.53
C PHE A 33 4.00 -1.81 3.46
N VAL A 34 3.79 -2.53 4.57
CA VAL A 34 2.74 -2.17 5.55
C VAL A 34 3.02 -0.80 6.19
N ILE A 35 4.27 -0.55 6.61
CA ILE A 35 4.65 0.75 7.19
C ILE A 35 4.49 1.87 6.16
N GLY A 36 4.94 1.65 4.92
CA GLY A 36 4.79 2.58 3.81
C GLY A 36 3.33 2.86 3.50
N LEU A 37 2.47 1.85 3.53
CA LEU A 37 1.03 2.00 3.31
C LEU A 37 0.38 2.82 4.43
N ILE A 38 0.68 2.54 5.70
CA ILE A 38 0.16 3.33 6.83
C ILE A 38 0.64 4.77 6.74
N GLY A 39 1.93 4.98 6.45
CA GLY A 39 2.51 6.32 6.29
C GLY A 39 1.90 7.07 5.13
N PHE A 40 1.68 6.41 4.00
CA PHE A 40 1.00 6.98 2.83
C PHE A 40 -0.43 7.40 3.17
N LEU A 41 -1.21 6.54 3.84
CA LEU A 41 -2.57 6.88 4.26
C LEU A 41 -2.60 8.06 5.23
N ALA A 42 -1.74 8.06 6.24
CA ALA A 42 -1.66 9.17 7.19
C ALA A 42 -1.24 10.49 6.52
N PHE A 43 -0.26 10.43 5.62
CA PHE A 43 0.19 11.58 4.83
C PHE A 43 -0.95 12.12 3.96
N THR A 44 -1.65 11.25 3.23
CA THR A 44 -2.78 11.65 2.38
C THR A 44 -3.83 12.42 3.18
N GLU A 45 -4.18 11.96 4.38
CA GLU A 45 -5.17 12.65 5.20
C GLU A 45 -4.66 14.01 5.70
N VAL A 46 -3.47 14.06 6.32
CA VAL A 46 -2.93 15.32 6.88
C VAL A 46 -2.70 16.35 5.79
N TYR A 47 -2.08 15.94 4.68
CA TYR A 47 -1.80 16.84 3.56
C TYR A 47 -3.07 17.22 2.80
N GLY A 48 -4.00 16.29 2.62
CA GLY A 48 -5.30 16.56 2.00
C GLY A 48 -6.13 17.58 2.79
N ILE A 49 -6.18 17.44 4.11
CA ILE A 49 -6.82 18.42 5.01
C ILE A 49 -6.13 19.79 4.88
N TYR A 50 -4.80 19.81 4.90
CA TYR A 50 -4.02 21.05 4.74
C TYR A 50 -4.32 21.75 3.41
N LEU A 51 -4.31 21.02 2.29
CA LEU A 51 -4.66 21.57 0.98
C LEU A 51 -6.11 22.05 0.95
N PHE A 52 -7.03 21.29 1.53
CA PHE A 52 -8.45 21.62 1.49
C PHE A 52 -8.81 22.88 2.30
N PHE A 53 -8.21 23.06 3.48
CA PHE A 53 -8.53 24.19 4.35
C PHE A 53 -7.62 25.40 4.14
N THR A 54 -6.33 25.17 3.93
CA THR A 54 -5.32 26.24 3.91
C THR A 54 -4.91 26.59 2.48
N GLU A 55 -4.54 25.60 1.67
CA GLU A 55 -3.97 25.82 0.33
C GLU A 55 -4.94 25.45 -0.81
N ARG A 56 -6.13 26.07 -0.78
CA ARG A 56 -7.21 25.76 -1.73
C ARG A 56 -6.84 26.00 -3.19
N TYR A 57 -5.94 26.94 -3.45
CA TYR A 57 -5.46 27.20 -4.81
C TYR A 57 -4.74 25.97 -5.36
N LEU A 58 -3.78 25.42 -4.60
CA LEU A 58 -3.04 24.20 -4.97
C LEU A 58 -3.96 22.98 -5.07
N TYR A 59 -4.97 22.88 -4.20
CA TYR A 59 -5.98 21.83 -4.25
C TYR A 59 -6.75 21.82 -5.59
N VAL A 60 -7.23 22.99 -6.02
CA VAL A 60 -7.99 23.11 -7.27
C VAL A 60 -7.08 23.03 -8.50
N GLU A 61 -5.88 23.58 -8.42
CA GLU A 61 -4.89 23.54 -9.50
C GLU A 61 -4.47 22.10 -9.80
N ASP A 62 -4.12 21.31 -8.78
CA ASP A 62 -3.79 19.88 -8.94
C ASP A 62 -4.95 19.10 -9.59
N LEU A 63 -6.18 19.36 -9.15
CA LEU A 63 -7.36 18.74 -9.74
C LEU A 63 -7.59 19.16 -11.21
N ALA A 64 -7.38 20.43 -11.54
CA ALA A 64 -7.56 20.95 -12.89
C ALA A 64 -6.48 20.45 -13.85
N THR A 65 -5.24 20.33 -13.40
CA THR A 65 -4.11 19.88 -14.22
C THR A 65 -4.08 18.37 -14.38
N ASN A 66 -4.31 17.61 -13.30
CA ASN A 66 -4.11 16.16 -13.29
C ASN A 66 -5.41 15.35 -13.29
N GLY A 67 -6.56 15.98 -13.07
CA GLY A 67 -7.88 15.36 -13.15
C GLY A 67 -8.01 14.15 -12.22
N ILE A 68 -8.31 12.98 -12.80
CA ILE A 68 -8.50 11.73 -12.05
C ILE A 68 -7.20 11.21 -11.43
N LEU A 69 -6.05 11.51 -12.02
CA LEU A 69 -4.73 11.09 -11.53
C LEU A 69 -4.14 12.07 -10.49
N SER A 70 -4.87 13.13 -10.15
CA SER A 70 -4.46 14.11 -9.15
C SER A 70 -4.44 13.50 -7.74
N PHE A 71 -3.58 14.05 -6.88
CA PHE A 71 -3.59 13.74 -5.46
C PHE A 71 -4.95 14.10 -4.84
N THR A 72 -5.50 15.24 -5.27
CA THR A 72 -6.77 15.77 -4.82
C THR A 72 -7.94 14.81 -5.10
N THR A 73 -8.02 14.23 -6.30
CA THR A 73 -9.05 13.23 -6.61
C THR A 73 -8.90 11.98 -5.75
N PHE A 74 -7.67 11.50 -5.56
CA PHE A 74 -7.43 10.34 -4.69
C PHE A 74 -7.92 10.61 -3.26
N TYR A 75 -7.55 11.76 -2.68
CA TYR A 75 -7.98 12.17 -1.35
C TYR A 75 -9.51 12.23 -1.21
N ILE A 76 -10.22 12.82 -2.18
CA ILE A 76 -11.69 12.90 -2.19
C ILE A 76 -12.31 11.50 -2.22
N ILE A 77 -11.91 10.66 -3.18
CA ILE A 77 -12.49 9.32 -3.35
C ILE A 77 -12.22 8.47 -2.12
N PHE A 78 -10.99 8.49 -1.62
CA PHE A 78 -10.60 7.73 -0.44
C PHE A 78 -11.45 8.11 0.79
N ASN A 79 -11.63 9.41 1.04
CA ASN A 79 -12.49 9.89 2.14
C ASN A 79 -13.97 9.51 1.96
N LEU A 80 -14.50 9.61 0.73
CA LEU A 80 -15.87 9.17 0.45
C LEU A 80 -16.08 7.68 0.73
N LEU A 81 -15.12 6.83 0.35
CA LEU A 81 -15.14 5.39 0.63
C LEU A 81 -15.07 5.12 2.14
N LEU A 82 -14.24 5.84 2.88
CA LEU A 82 -14.14 5.72 4.33
C LEU A 82 -15.47 6.06 5.02
N VAL A 83 -16.06 7.22 4.69
CA VAL A 83 -17.35 7.65 5.24
C VAL A 83 -18.44 6.65 4.88
N PHE A 84 -18.52 6.21 3.63
CA PHE A 84 -19.50 5.22 3.19
C PHE A 84 -19.35 3.89 3.96
N GLY A 85 -18.12 3.41 4.13
CA GLY A 85 -17.81 2.21 4.90
C GLY A 85 -18.26 2.34 6.37
N LEU A 86 -17.99 3.49 6.99
CA LEU A 86 -18.37 3.78 8.37
C LEU A 86 -19.90 3.85 8.53
N VAL A 87 -20.59 4.59 7.66
CA VAL A 87 -22.04 4.69 7.65
C VAL A 87 -22.67 3.31 7.50
N ARG A 88 -22.22 2.50 6.53
CA ARG A 88 -22.71 1.12 6.34
C ARG A 88 -22.53 0.27 7.60
N LYS A 89 -21.38 0.38 8.27
CA LYS A 89 -21.09 -0.36 9.51
C LYS A 89 -22.06 0.05 10.64
N VAL A 90 -22.24 1.35 10.84
CA VAL A 90 -23.15 1.90 11.87
C VAL A 90 -24.59 1.48 11.60
N VAL A 91 -25.07 1.63 10.37
CA VAL A 91 -26.43 1.23 9.97
C VAL A 91 -26.67 -0.25 10.26
N ARG A 92 -25.74 -1.13 9.86
CA ARG A 92 -25.85 -2.56 10.14
C ARG A 92 -25.88 -2.86 11.64
N SER A 93 -25.07 -2.20 12.46
CA SER A 93 -25.05 -2.42 13.91
C SER A 93 -26.32 -1.96 14.63
N ARG A 94 -27.16 -1.14 13.98
CA ARG A 94 -28.45 -0.69 14.51
C ARG A 94 -29.63 -1.56 14.06
N MET A 95 -29.42 -2.43 13.08
CA MET A 95 -30.42 -3.36 12.54
C MET A 95 -30.33 -4.77 13.15
N ALA A 96 -29.22 -5.08 13.84
CA ALA A 96 -29.04 -6.29 14.64
C ALA A 96 -29.49 -6.02 16.09
#